data_AF-A0A2M7WID6-F1
#
_entry.id   AF-A0A2M7WID6-F1
#
_cell.length_a   1.000
_cell.length_b   1.000
_cell.length_c   1.000
_cell.angle_alpha   90.00
_cell.angle_beta   90.00
_cell.angle_gamma   90.00
#
_symmetry.space_group_name_H-M   'P 1'
#
loop_
_entity.id
_entity.type
_entity.pdbx_description
1 polymer ?
#
loop_
_entity_poly.entity_id
_entity_poly.type
_entity_poly.pdbx_seq_one_letter_code
_entity_poly.pdbx_strand_id
1 'polypeptide(L)'
;MKSFIFVTTEGFTFQPDSESIEPDTENCQVVGFGEGNNAREALENMIMTQTDLLKTSFDKISAFELKDEHQEFYYLSSYKSETFRH
;
A
#
# COMPACT_ATOMS: atom_id res chain seq x y z
N MET A 1 -11.01 16.87 7.96
CA MET A 1 -11.24 15.55 7.33
C MET A 1 -10.00 14.72 7.61
N LYS A 2 -10.13 13.40 7.80
CA LYS A 2 -9.01 12.51 8.08
C LYS A 2 -8.60 11.79 6.79
N SER A 3 -7.31 11.51 6.66
CA SER A 3 -6.75 10.79 5.50
C SER A 3 -6.52 9.34 5.86
N PHE A 4 -6.81 8.45 4.91
CA PHE A 4 -6.70 7.00 5.08
C PHE A 4 -5.92 6.39 3.92
N ILE A 5 -5.13 5.37 4.24
CA ILE A 5 -4.58 4.44 3.26
C ILE A 5 -5.32 3.10 3.37
N PHE A 6 -5.72 2.56 2.23
CA PHE A 6 -6.36 1.26 2.12
C PHE A 6 -5.37 0.27 1.55
N VAL A 7 -5.20 -0.87 2.24
CA VAL A 7 -4.26 -1.92 1.84
C VAL A 7 -4.91 -3.29 1.84
N THR A 8 -4.36 -4.21 1.06
CA THR A 8 -4.75 -5.63 1.05
C THR A 8 -3.53 -6.53 1.17
N THR A 9 -3.72 -7.71 1.75
CA THR A 9 -2.72 -8.79 1.80
C THR A 9 -3.04 -9.92 0.83
N GLU A 10 -4.08 -9.78 0.01
CA GLU A 10 -4.57 -10.83 -0.90
C GLU A 10 -3.84 -10.83 -2.26
N GLY A 11 -2.95 -9.86 -2.48
CA GLY A 11 -2.21 -9.69 -3.74
C GLY A 11 -0.85 -10.39 -3.80
N PHE A 12 -0.22 -10.31 -4.98
CA PHE A 12 1.17 -10.70 -5.22
C PHE A 12 1.94 -9.51 -5.77
N THR A 13 3.13 -9.23 -5.23
CA THR A 13 4.00 -8.12 -5.65
C THR A 13 5.34 -8.67 -6.05
N PHE A 14 5.75 -8.32 -7.26
CA PHE A 14 7.06 -8.63 -7.82
C PHE A 14 7.86 -7.34 -7.89
N GLN A 15 9.15 -7.39 -7.57
CA GLN A 15 10.02 -6.24 -7.80
C GLN A 15 10.06 -5.87 -9.30
N PRO A 16 10.24 -4.58 -9.63
CA PRO A 16 10.50 -4.19 -11.01
C PRO A 16 11.62 -5.06 -11.62
N ASP A 17 11.40 -5.54 -12.84
CA ASP A 17 12.33 -6.41 -13.58
C ASP A 17 12.62 -7.77 -12.92
N SER A 18 11.79 -8.23 -11.97
CA SER A 18 11.90 -9.57 -11.39
C SER A 18 11.35 -10.63 -12.35
N GLU A 19 12.17 -11.64 -12.67
CA GLU A 19 11.76 -12.86 -13.37
C GLU A 19 11.33 -13.98 -12.39
N SER A 20 11.29 -13.68 -11.08
CA SER A 20 10.95 -14.67 -10.05
C SER A 20 9.48 -15.08 -10.15
N ILE A 21 9.23 -16.40 -10.07
CA ILE A 21 7.88 -16.95 -9.93
C ILE A 21 7.34 -16.83 -8.49
N GLU A 22 8.24 -16.60 -7.52
CA GLU A 22 7.88 -16.43 -6.12
C GLU A 22 7.86 -14.94 -5.74
N PRO A 23 6.86 -14.48 -4.98
CA PRO A 23 6.79 -13.10 -4.49
C PRO A 23 7.90 -12.80 -3.50
N ASP A 24 8.53 -11.63 -3.62
CA ASP A 24 9.78 -11.30 -2.92
C ASP A 24 9.62 -10.98 -1.42
N THR A 25 8.41 -10.65 -0.94
CA THR A 25 8.17 -10.13 0.42
C THR A 25 6.76 -10.43 0.96
N GLU A 26 6.53 -10.23 2.27
CA GLU A 26 5.18 -10.23 2.86
C GLU A 26 4.28 -9.26 2.09
N ASN A 27 3.17 -9.76 1.55
CA ASN A 27 2.37 -9.00 0.63
C ASN A 27 1.49 -7.98 1.34
N CYS A 28 1.78 -6.70 1.14
CA CYS A 28 0.91 -5.61 1.52
C CYS A 28 0.85 -4.61 0.35
N GLN A 29 -0.26 -4.64 -0.38
CA GLN A 29 -0.49 -3.77 -1.52
C GLN A 29 -1.36 -2.59 -1.13
N VAL A 30 -0.96 -1.40 -1.57
CA VAL A 30 -1.82 -0.22 -1.49
C VAL A 30 -2.91 -0.33 -2.54
N VAL A 31 -4.16 -0.35 -2.08
CA VAL A 31 -5.36 -0.35 -2.91
C VAL A 31 -5.71 1.08 -3.31
N GLY A 32 -5.57 2.03 -2.39
CA GLY A 32 -5.83 3.44 -2.68
C GLY A 32 -5.74 4.32 -1.44
N PHE A 33 -6.05 5.60 -1.66
CA PHE A 33 -6.08 6.64 -0.63
C PHE A 33 -7.46 7.29 -0.63
N GLY A 34 -7.98 7.58 0.56
CA GLY A 34 -9.30 8.21 0.69
C GLY A 34 -9.38 9.14 1.89
N GLU A 35 -10.37 10.03 1.86
CA GLU A 35 -10.59 11.03 2.91
C GLU A 35 -12.04 10.99 3.41
N GLY A 36 -12.23 11.14 4.73
CA GLY A 36 -13.55 11.16 5.36
C GLY A 36 -13.48 11.49 6.86
N ASN A 37 -14.61 11.58 7.54
CA ASN A 37 -14.65 11.73 9.00
C ASN A 37 -14.32 10.42 9.72
N ASN A 38 -14.45 9.29 9.04
CA ASN A 38 -14.08 7.96 9.49
C ASN A 38 -13.70 7.06 8.31
N ALA A 39 -13.17 5.87 8.59
CA ALA A 39 -12.68 4.93 7.57
C ALA A 39 -13.77 4.48 6.57
N ARG A 40 -15.03 4.36 7.02
CA ARG A 40 -16.13 3.96 6.14
C ARG A 40 -16.46 5.04 5.13
N GLU A 41 -16.60 6.29 5.58
CA GLU A 41 -16.85 7.43 4.70
C GLU A 41 -15.69 7.62 3.71
N ALA A 42 -14.44 7.47 4.18
CA ALA A 42 -13.27 7.52 3.31
C ALA A 42 -13.28 6.44 2.22
N LEU A 43 -13.72 5.22 2.55
CA LEU A 43 -13.86 4.13 1.59
C LEU A 43 -14.95 4.43 0.56
N GLU A 44 -16.13 4.87 1.01
CA GLU A 44 -17.25 5.23 0.14
C GLU A 44 -16.83 6.35 -0.84
N ASN A 45 -16.12 7.38 -0.36
CA ASN A 45 -15.55 8.44 -1.19
C ASN A 45 -14.50 7.93 -2.19
N MET A 46 -13.62 7.02 -1.76
CA MET A 46 -12.61 6.41 -2.63
C MET A 46 -13.26 5.60 -3.75
N ILE A 47 -14.26 4.76 -3.46
CA ILE A 47 -14.97 3.94 -4.46
C ILE A 47 -15.69 4.80 -5.50
N MET A 48 -16.33 5.91 -5.07
CA MET A 48 -17.01 6.82 -5.99
C MET A 48 -16.06 7.49 -6.98
N THR A 49 -14.81 7.73 -6.58
CA THR A 49 -13.80 8.40 -7.41
C THR A 49 -12.94 7.42 -8.21
N GLN A 50 -12.80 6.17 -7.74
CA GLN A 50 -11.96 5.13 -8.31
C GLN A 50 -12.79 3.85 -8.55
N THR A 51 -13.75 3.94 -9.47
CA THR A 51 -14.72 2.85 -9.71
C THR A 51 -14.09 1.53 -10.18
N ASP A 52 -12.87 1.58 -10.73
CA ASP A 52 -12.10 0.40 -11.13
C ASP A 52 -11.74 -0.53 -9.94
N LEU A 53 -11.74 -0.02 -8.71
CA LEU A 53 -11.54 -0.84 -7.51
C LEU A 53 -12.57 -1.98 -7.40
N LEU A 54 -13.80 -1.73 -7.87
CA LEU A 54 -14.87 -2.73 -7.87
C LEU A 54 -14.67 -3.85 -8.92
N LYS A 55 -13.69 -3.71 -9.82
CA LYS A 55 -13.32 -4.73 -10.81
C LYS A 55 -12.20 -5.65 -10.30
N THR A 56 -11.57 -5.31 -9.18
CA THR A 56 -10.54 -6.14 -8.57
C THR A 56 -11.15 -7.41 -7.98
N SER A 57 -10.34 -8.44 -7.79
CA SER A 57 -10.74 -9.69 -7.14
C SER A 57 -10.49 -9.69 -5.63
N PHE A 58 -10.13 -8.54 -5.04
CA PHE A 58 -9.87 -8.43 -3.60
C PHE A 58 -11.20 -8.54 -2.83
N ASP A 59 -11.24 -9.44 -1.86
CA ASP A 59 -12.38 -9.62 -0.96
C ASP A 59 -12.22 -8.76 0.29
N LYS A 60 -10.97 -8.54 0.74
CA LYS A 60 -10.68 -7.82 1.97
C LYS A 60 -9.64 -6.72 1.78
N ILE A 61 -10.01 -5.54 2.28
CA ILE A 61 -9.12 -4.40 2.44
C ILE A 61 -9.14 -3.91 3.89
N SER A 62 -8.01 -3.40 4.36
CA SER A 62 -7.85 -2.80 5.69
C SER A 62 -7.61 -1.29 5.54
N ALA A 63 -8.22 -0.49 6.41
CA ALA A 63 -8.07 0.96 6.42
C ALA A 63 -7.17 1.39 7.57
N PHE A 64 -6.19 2.25 7.29
CA PHE A 64 -5.33 2.86 8.30
C PHE A 64 -5.47 4.38 8.24
N GLU A 65 -5.82 4.99 9.37
CA GLU A 65 -5.84 6.45 9.51
C GLU A 65 -4.40 6.98 9.53
N LEU A 66 -4.09 7.94 8.66
CA LEU A 66 -2.81 8.61 8.64
C LEU A 66 -2.78 9.66 9.75
N LYS A 67 -1.71 9.64 10.54
CA LYS A 67 -1.52 10.62 11.62
C LYS A 67 -1.36 12.03 11.07
N ASP A 68 -0.58 12.16 10.01
CA ASP A 68 -0.30 13.39 9.29
C ASP A 68 0.25 13.04 7.88
N GLU A 69 0.55 14.06 7.07
CA GLU A 69 1.09 13.92 5.71
C GLU A 69 2.62 13.92 5.68
N HIS A 70 3.29 13.87 6.83
CA HIS A 70 4.75 13.87 6.89
C HIS A 70 5.30 12.56 6.33
N GLN A 71 6.26 12.66 5.41
CA GLN A 71 6.92 11.52 4.79
C GLN A 71 8.41 11.55 5.11
N GLU A 72 8.92 10.42 5.58
CA GLU A 72 10.34 10.19 5.75
C GLU A 72 10.81 9.17 4.72
N PHE A 73 11.90 9.49 4.03
CA PHE A 73 12.46 8.63 3.00
C PHE A 73 13.74 7.97 3.50
N TYR A 74 13.81 6.65 3.32
CA TYR A 74 14.96 5.84 3.68
C TYR A 74 15.47 5.11 2.44
N TYR A 75 16.78 5.15 2.20
CA TYR A 75 17.40 4.50 1.05
C TYR A 75 17.98 3.14 1.44
N LEU A 76 17.42 2.04 0.95
CA LEU A 76 17.96 0.70 1.25
C LEU A 76 19.42 0.53 0.79
N SER A 77 19.86 1.27 -0.23
CA SER A 77 21.24 1.26 -0.71
C SER A 77 22.25 1.69 0.35
N SER A 78 21.87 2.54 1.32
CA SER A 78 22.78 2.97 2.39
C SER A 78 23.12 1.85 3.38
N TYR A 79 22.26 0.85 3.51
CA TYR A 79 22.47 -0.30 4.39
C TYR A 79 23.19 -1.45 3.69
N LYS A 80 23.01 -1.57 2.37
CA LYS A 80 23.68 -2.60 1.57
C LYS A 80 25.20 -2.40 1.51
N SER A 81 25.71 -1.16 1.58
CA SER A 81 27.15 -0.88 1.55
C SER A 81 27.89 -1.25 2.85
N GLU A 82 27.18 -1.41 3.96
CA GLU A 82 27.77 -1.80 5.25
C GLU A 82 27.89 -3.32 5.42
N THR A 83 27.00 -4.11 4.80
CA THR A 83 26.97 -5.57 4.95
C THR A 83 28.07 -6.29 4.16
N PHE A 84 28.66 -5.68 3.13
CA PHE A 84 29.70 -6.30 2.28
C PHE A 84 31.15 -5.93 2.68
N ARG A 85 31.37 -5.41 3.89
CA ARG A 85 32.72 -5.08 4.41
C ARG A 85 33.36 -6.17 5.28
N HIS A 86 32.83 -7.39 5.31
CA HIS A 86 33.43 -8.54 6.01
C HIS A 86 33.63 -9.72 5.07
#